data_AF-A0A1B7NVA8-F1
#
_entry.id   AF-A0A1B7NVA8-F1
#
_cell.length_a   1.000
_cell.length_b   1.000
_cell.length_c   1.000
_cell.angle_alpha   90.00
_cell.angle_beta   90.00
_cell.angle_gamma   90.00
#
_symmetry.space_group_name_H-M   'P 1'
#
loop_
_entity.id
_entity.type
_entity.pdbx_description
1 polymer ?
#
loop_
_entity_poly.entity_id
_entity_poly.type
_entity_poly.pdbx_seq_one_letter_code
_entity_poly.pdbx_strand_id
1 'polypeptide(L)'
;MTDLKNNRMKTGAAASAISSEHITHMRKILGSLNSSRTLRASEPIRIGRADIQNSSKKGKWWLVGASWKDDPTNQSGPPGVDATQEATLPATVLADDMDGEAEIDLAQLARSHRMNTDVRRSIFVAIMSAADCRDAHIRLAKLRLKRNQEGEIPRVVLHCAMEEEAHNPYYTLIARKLCGERRMKMAFMFSLWDVFKRMGEKGDLDEEDLDADAGDVDDGDSSVKSKAIVNLAKMFGTLVADGALTLGILKVLDFAYLQPKTRTFVELLLVTVMLQTQQKRARLLHKKEREMSESKKGGDDVEFDEQALADVFMRTRETPQIVPRLIYFIRKVVAKTDIVPSKREKKIVQWGSKVALDTLKVVSRAVDNS
;
A
#
# COMPACT_ATOMS: atom_id res chain seq x y z
N MET A 1 59.09 21.37 39.55
CA MET A 1 57.89 22.21 39.42
C MET A 1 57.57 22.33 37.95
N THR A 2 56.49 21.71 37.49
CA THR A 2 56.10 21.64 36.07
C THR A 2 55.06 22.71 35.72
N ASP A 3 55.37 23.52 34.71
CA ASP A 3 54.59 24.67 34.26
C ASP A 3 53.22 24.30 33.65
N LEU A 4 52.15 24.77 34.29
CA LEU A 4 50.75 24.67 33.84
C LEU A 4 50.39 25.87 32.94
N LYS A 5 50.91 25.91 31.71
CA LYS A 5 50.64 27.03 30.78
C LYS A 5 50.25 26.58 29.39
N ASN A 6 49.21 25.74 29.24
CA ASN A 6 48.56 25.61 27.93
C ASN A 6 47.09 25.14 27.86
N ASN A 7 46.28 25.25 28.93
CA ASN A 7 44.88 24.77 28.89
C ASN A 7 43.83 25.85 28.55
N ARG A 8 44.22 27.10 28.24
CA ARG A 8 43.26 28.21 28.09
C ARG A 8 42.85 28.52 26.65
N MET A 9 43.57 28.02 25.64
CA MET A 9 43.24 28.30 24.23
C MET A 9 42.23 27.32 23.63
N LYS A 10 42.08 26.11 24.21
CA LYS A 10 41.17 25.07 23.68
C LYS A 10 39.72 25.26 24.11
N THR A 11 39.46 26.00 25.19
CA THR A 11 38.11 26.34 25.67
C THR A 11 37.48 27.51 24.92
N GLY A 12 38.28 28.43 24.35
CA GLY A 12 37.76 29.58 23.60
C GLY A 12 37.14 29.22 22.24
N ALA A 13 37.69 28.22 21.54
CA ALA A 13 37.15 27.76 20.25
C ALA A 13 35.83 26.99 20.41
N ALA A 14 35.72 26.15 21.45
CA ALA A 14 34.48 25.45 21.78
C ALA A 14 33.38 26.40 22.27
N ALA A 15 33.72 27.39 23.10
CA ALA A 15 32.76 28.43 23.54
C ALA A 15 32.28 29.32 22.39
N SER A 16 33.12 29.56 21.38
CA SER A 16 32.77 30.33 20.18
C SER A 16 31.85 29.55 19.24
N ALA A 17 32.02 28.23 19.13
CA ALA A 17 31.14 27.35 18.37
C ALA A 17 29.76 27.19 19.04
N ILE A 18 29.72 27.05 20.36
CA ILE A 18 28.47 27.03 21.13
C ILE A 18 27.75 28.37 21.01
N SER A 19 28.48 29.50 21.08
CA SER A 19 27.90 30.83 20.89
C SER A 19 27.36 31.02 19.47
N SER A 20 28.03 30.52 18.44
CA SER A 20 27.52 30.60 17.07
C SER A 20 26.28 29.73 16.86
N GLU A 21 26.21 28.55 17.46
CA GLU A 21 25.00 27.70 17.48
C GLU A 21 23.83 28.35 18.22
N HIS A 22 24.06 28.98 19.37
CA HIS A 22 23.02 29.74 20.06
C HIS A 22 22.53 30.93 19.24
N ILE A 23 23.43 31.62 18.54
CA ILE A 23 23.09 32.74 17.66
C ILE A 23 22.29 32.25 16.44
N THR A 24 22.64 31.12 15.83
CA THR A 24 21.87 30.57 14.70
C THR A 24 20.50 30.07 15.14
N HIS A 25 20.40 29.43 16.31
CA HIS A 25 19.12 29.02 16.89
C HIS A 25 18.24 30.22 17.24
N MET A 26 18.80 31.27 17.85
CA MET A 26 18.08 32.52 18.10
C MET A 26 17.64 33.20 16.81
N ARG A 27 18.48 33.25 15.76
CA ARG A 27 18.07 33.78 14.45
C ARG A 27 16.96 32.95 13.81
N LYS A 28 16.98 31.63 13.98
CA LYS A 28 15.93 30.72 13.47
C LYS A 28 14.59 30.96 14.20
N ILE A 29 14.63 31.15 15.51
CA ILE A 29 13.44 31.48 16.32
C ILE A 29 12.92 32.89 15.98
N LEU A 30 13.79 33.91 15.94
CA LEU A 30 13.42 35.28 15.58
C LEU A 30 12.93 35.38 14.13
N GLY A 31 13.49 34.58 13.21
CA GLY A 31 13.02 34.46 11.83
C GLY A 31 11.65 33.80 11.71
N SER A 32 11.33 32.81 12.57
CA SER A 32 10.00 32.20 12.61
C SER A 32 8.94 33.14 13.17
N LEU A 33 9.31 34.04 14.12
CA LEU A 33 8.41 35.08 14.65
C LEU A 33 8.01 36.12 13.59
N ASN A 34 8.83 36.38 12.57
CA ASN A 34 8.46 37.26 11.48
C ASN A 34 7.56 36.58 10.43
N SER A 35 7.60 35.24 10.33
CA SER A 35 6.64 34.44 9.53
C SER A 35 5.35 34.12 10.28
N SER A 36 5.34 34.18 11.63
CA SER A 36 4.12 34.02 12.45
C SER A 36 3.35 35.32 12.68
N ARG A 37 3.67 36.38 11.93
CA ARG A 37 2.98 37.68 12.01
C ARG A 37 1.53 37.66 11.53
N THR A 38 0.99 36.50 11.16
CA THR A 38 -0.45 36.23 11.30
C THR A 38 -0.73 35.89 12.76
N LEU A 39 -0.62 36.90 13.64
CA LEU A 39 -1.25 36.88 14.95
C LEU A 39 -2.71 36.45 14.74
N ARG A 40 -3.08 35.25 15.17
CA ARG A 40 -4.47 34.85 15.42
C ARG A 40 -5.03 35.65 16.61
N ALA A 41 -4.99 36.97 16.51
CA ALA A 41 -5.51 37.90 17.51
C ALA A 41 -6.97 38.31 17.20
N SER A 42 -7.64 37.66 16.24
CA SER A 42 -9.04 37.90 15.93
C SER A 42 -9.94 36.66 15.96
N GLU A 43 -9.46 35.49 16.39
CA GLU A 43 -10.41 34.41 16.75
C GLU A 43 -11.03 34.79 18.10
N PRO A 44 -12.35 35.07 18.15
CA PRO A 44 -13.00 35.37 19.41
C PRO A 44 -12.83 34.17 20.34
N ILE A 45 -12.45 34.43 21.59
CA ILE A 45 -12.44 33.41 22.63
C ILE A 45 -13.81 32.72 22.63
N ARG A 46 -13.83 31.39 22.41
CA ARG A 46 -15.04 30.55 22.29
C ARG A 46 -15.71 30.34 23.64
N ILE A 47 -15.98 31.43 24.36
CA ILE A 47 -16.61 31.43 25.68
C ILE A 47 -17.94 32.12 25.54
N GLY A 48 -19.01 31.35 25.73
CA GLY A 48 -20.37 31.87 25.65
C GLY A 48 -20.75 32.66 26.90
N ARG A 49 -21.84 33.45 26.81
CA ARG A 49 -22.46 34.10 27.97
C ARG A 49 -22.77 33.10 29.11
N ALA A 50 -23.12 31.86 28.75
CA ALA A 50 -23.39 30.80 29.69
C ALA A 50 -22.17 30.41 30.54
N ASP A 51 -20.96 30.46 29.97
CA ASP A 51 -19.72 30.15 30.70
C ASP A 51 -19.30 31.29 31.62
N ILE A 52 -19.56 32.54 31.22
CA ILE A 52 -19.36 33.72 32.07
C ILE A 52 -20.32 33.66 33.28
N GLN A 53 -21.60 33.37 33.02
CA GLN A 53 -22.64 33.34 34.05
C GLN A 53 -22.44 32.19 35.06
N ASN A 54 -21.84 31.07 34.64
CA ASN A 54 -21.58 29.92 35.50
C ASN A 54 -20.14 29.84 36.04
N SER A 55 -19.33 30.90 35.88
CA SER A 55 -17.93 30.94 36.31
C SER A 55 -17.72 30.70 37.80
N SER A 56 -18.70 30.99 38.66
CA SER A 56 -18.67 30.69 40.09
C SER A 56 -18.89 29.21 40.43
N LYS A 57 -19.51 28.44 39.52
CA LYS A 57 -19.84 27.02 39.70
C LYS A 57 -18.88 26.10 38.94
N LYS A 58 -18.52 26.47 37.70
CA LYS A 58 -17.65 25.67 36.80
C LYS A 58 -16.15 26.02 36.93
N GLY A 59 -15.83 27.06 37.69
CA GLY A 59 -14.48 27.60 37.79
C GLY A 59 -14.24 28.72 36.79
N LYS A 60 -13.25 29.57 37.09
CA LYS A 60 -12.89 30.71 36.25
C LYS A 60 -11.98 30.22 35.13
N TRP A 61 -12.41 30.40 33.89
CA TRP A 61 -11.72 29.90 32.68
C TRP A 61 -10.32 30.48 32.47
N TRP A 62 -10.01 31.62 33.11
CA TRP A 62 -8.68 32.26 33.05
C TRP A 62 -7.73 31.78 34.17
N LEU A 63 -8.15 30.85 35.03
CA LEU A 63 -7.29 30.21 36.01
C LEU A 63 -6.81 28.86 35.46
N VAL A 64 -5.50 28.71 35.34
CA VAL A 64 -4.84 27.49 34.84
C VAL A 64 -5.17 26.32 35.78
N GLY A 65 -5.86 25.29 35.26
CA GLY A 65 -6.31 24.12 36.01
C GLY A 65 -7.83 24.03 36.26
N ALA A 66 -8.63 25.02 35.85
CA ALA A 66 -10.09 24.93 35.89
C ALA A 66 -10.63 24.09 34.72
N SER A 67 -11.49 23.13 35.07
CA SER A 67 -11.96 21.98 34.27
C SER A 67 -12.60 22.35 32.91
N TRP A 68 -11.96 21.97 31.81
CA TRP A 68 -12.66 21.71 30.53
C TRP A 68 -13.33 20.34 30.65
N LYS A 69 -14.64 20.31 30.91
CA LYS A 69 -15.46 19.11 30.78
C LYS A 69 -16.47 19.38 29.67
N ASP A 70 -16.37 18.61 28.60
CA ASP A 70 -17.32 18.63 27.49
C ASP A 70 -18.70 18.16 27.98
N ASP A 71 -19.71 19.01 27.80
CA ASP A 71 -21.11 18.73 28.13
C ASP A 71 -21.85 18.37 26.82
N PRO A 72 -22.43 17.17 26.69
CA PRO A 72 -22.92 16.65 25.40
C PRO A 72 -24.27 17.24 24.94
N THR A 73 -24.84 18.23 25.60
CA THR A 73 -26.24 18.64 25.38
C THR A 73 -26.44 19.93 24.59
N ASN A 74 -25.43 20.44 23.86
CA ASN A 74 -25.57 21.68 23.10
C ASN A 74 -25.36 21.47 21.58
N GLN A 75 -26.22 20.66 20.97
CA GLN A 75 -26.36 20.54 19.52
C GLN A 75 -27.73 21.08 19.07
N SER A 76 -27.85 22.41 18.99
CA SER A 76 -28.92 23.05 18.23
C SER A 76 -28.62 24.54 18.04
N GLY A 77 -27.94 24.88 16.94
CA GLY A 77 -27.68 26.23 16.45
C GLY A 77 -26.97 26.19 15.08
N PRO A 78 -27.26 27.09 14.12
CA PRO A 78 -27.01 26.90 12.69
C PRO A 78 -25.51 26.99 12.32
N PRO A 79 -25.07 26.39 11.19
CA PRO A 79 -23.67 26.15 10.92
C PRO A 79 -23.00 27.42 10.35
N GLY A 80 -22.09 28.01 11.13
CA GLY A 80 -21.23 29.12 10.73
C GLY A 80 -19.77 28.77 10.99
N VAL A 81 -19.14 28.18 9.98
CA VAL A 81 -17.72 28.21 9.59
C VAL A 81 -16.67 28.58 10.66
N ASP A 82 -15.99 27.56 11.20
CA ASP A 82 -14.51 27.51 11.23
C ASP A 82 -14.06 26.11 11.64
N ALA A 83 -13.96 25.26 10.61
CA ALA A 83 -13.20 24.03 10.63
C ALA A 83 -11.81 24.33 10.07
N THR A 84 -10.81 24.14 10.90
CA THR A 84 -9.42 23.93 10.52
C THR A 84 -9.37 23.00 9.31
N GLN A 85 -8.67 23.42 8.25
CA GLN A 85 -8.47 22.68 7.01
C GLN A 85 -7.63 21.41 7.22
N GLU A 86 -8.22 20.41 7.88
CA GLU A 86 -8.05 19.05 7.42
C GLU A 86 -9.01 18.88 6.26
N ALA A 87 -8.54 18.29 5.17
CA ALA A 87 -9.38 18.06 4.01
C ALA A 87 -10.44 17.03 4.38
N THR A 88 -11.59 17.52 4.86
CA THR A 88 -12.86 16.82 4.84
C THR A 88 -13.12 16.44 3.39
N LEU A 89 -12.82 15.17 3.09
CA LEU A 89 -13.32 14.51 1.90
C LEU A 89 -14.85 14.71 1.91
N PRO A 90 -15.48 15.06 0.79
CA PRO A 90 -16.93 15.23 0.75
C PRO A 90 -17.60 13.89 1.06
N ALA A 91 -18.00 13.68 2.31
CA ALA A 91 -18.88 12.58 2.72
C ALA A 91 -20.25 12.67 2.02
N THR A 92 -20.55 13.80 1.38
CA THR A 92 -21.81 14.10 0.67
C THR A 92 -21.91 13.55 -0.75
N VAL A 93 -20.87 12.96 -1.35
CA VAL A 93 -20.98 12.36 -2.72
C VAL A 93 -21.38 10.89 -2.75
N LEU A 94 -21.59 10.26 -1.59
CA LEU A 94 -22.10 8.88 -1.48
C LEU A 94 -23.48 8.81 -0.81
N ALA A 95 -24.01 9.94 -0.33
CA ALA A 95 -25.24 10.01 0.47
C ALA A 95 -26.56 9.93 -0.34
N ASP A 96 -26.50 9.97 -1.68
CA ASP A 96 -27.70 10.03 -2.52
C ASP A 96 -28.25 8.62 -2.89
N ASP A 97 -27.50 7.54 -2.59
CA ASP A 97 -27.82 6.17 -3.04
C ASP A 97 -27.88 5.11 -1.91
N MET A 98 -27.84 5.49 -0.62
CA MET A 98 -27.71 4.53 0.50
C MET A 98 -28.71 4.80 1.63
N ASP A 99 -29.59 3.83 1.91
CA ASP A 99 -30.47 3.82 3.09
C ASP A 99 -29.63 3.91 4.39
N GLY A 100 -29.93 4.90 5.22
CA GLY A 100 -29.10 5.34 6.37
C GLY A 100 -28.87 4.32 7.51
N GLU A 101 -29.37 3.09 7.41
CA GLU A 101 -29.08 2.01 8.37
C GLU A 101 -27.78 1.26 8.04
N ALA A 102 -27.41 1.12 6.76
CA ALA A 102 -26.20 0.39 6.35
C ALA A 102 -24.89 1.19 6.56
N GLU A 103 -24.98 2.52 6.61
CA GLU A 103 -23.83 3.42 6.77
C GLU A 103 -23.22 3.35 8.18
N ILE A 104 -24.05 3.12 9.20
CA ILE A 104 -23.64 3.10 10.61
C ILE A 104 -22.84 1.82 10.94
N ASP A 105 -23.11 0.71 10.26
CA ASP A 105 -22.42 -0.57 10.47
C ASP A 105 -21.04 -0.63 9.77
N LEU A 106 -20.96 -0.15 8.52
CA LEU A 106 -19.69 -0.13 7.76
C LEU A 106 -18.63 0.80 8.38
N ALA A 107 -19.04 1.92 8.97
CA ALA A 107 -18.13 2.81 9.66
C ALA A 107 -17.55 2.18 10.94
N GLN A 108 -18.33 1.34 11.64
CA GLN A 108 -17.87 0.58 12.79
C GLN A 108 -16.93 -0.55 12.35
N LEU A 109 -17.27 -1.26 11.27
CA LEU A 109 -16.41 -2.27 10.65
C LEU A 109 -15.06 -1.69 10.19
N ALA A 110 -15.04 -0.47 9.64
CA ALA A 110 -13.79 0.19 9.28
C ALA A 110 -12.88 0.39 10.51
N ARG A 111 -13.44 0.77 11.66
CA ARG A 111 -12.68 0.92 12.91
C ARG A 111 -12.15 -0.42 13.42
N SER A 112 -12.92 -1.50 13.32
CA SER A 112 -12.44 -2.83 13.71
C SER A 112 -11.29 -3.32 12.82
N HIS A 113 -11.30 -2.95 11.54
CA HIS A 113 -10.19 -3.18 10.59
C HIS A 113 -9.02 -2.18 10.73
N ARG A 114 -8.94 -1.43 11.83
CA ARG A 114 -7.86 -0.46 12.12
C ARG A 114 -7.73 0.67 11.08
N MET A 115 -8.85 1.07 10.46
CA MET A 115 -8.91 2.26 9.61
C MET A 115 -8.98 3.53 10.48
N ASN A 116 -7.83 3.90 11.05
CA ASN A 116 -7.74 4.94 12.07
C ASN A 116 -7.90 6.37 11.50
N THR A 117 -7.68 6.56 10.19
CA THR A 117 -7.80 7.87 9.52
C THR A 117 -9.10 7.98 8.72
N ASP A 118 -9.65 9.20 8.59
CA ASP A 118 -10.85 9.45 7.78
C ASP A 118 -10.68 9.05 6.33
N VAL A 119 -9.47 9.24 5.79
CA VAL A 119 -9.10 8.81 4.43
C VAL A 119 -9.24 7.28 4.31
N ARG A 120 -8.64 6.52 5.23
CA ARG A 120 -8.72 5.05 5.22
C ARG A 120 -10.15 4.56 5.39
N ARG A 121 -10.93 5.17 6.28
CA ARG A 121 -12.36 4.85 6.46
C ARG A 121 -13.16 5.10 5.18
N SER A 122 -12.96 6.25 4.54
CA SER A 122 -13.69 6.62 3.31
C SER A 122 -13.37 5.65 2.17
N ILE A 123 -12.09 5.28 2.01
CA ILE A 123 -11.65 4.27 1.02
C ILE A 123 -12.26 2.90 1.33
N PHE A 124 -12.24 2.49 2.61
CA PHE A 124 -12.81 1.21 3.03
C PHE A 124 -14.30 1.13 2.74
N VAL A 125 -15.07 2.15 3.15
CA VAL A 125 -16.52 2.23 2.86
C VAL A 125 -16.77 2.22 1.36
N ALA A 126 -15.99 2.97 0.57
CA ALA A 126 -16.12 2.99 -0.89
C ALA A 126 -15.89 1.61 -1.55
N ILE A 127 -15.02 0.77 -0.98
CA ILE A 127 -14.76 -0.59 -1.49
C ILE A 127 -15.81 -1.59 -1.01
N MET A 128 -16.23 -1.50 0.26
CA MET A 128 -17.16 -2.47 0.87
C MET A 128 -18.61 -2.23 0.45
N SER A 129 -19.00 -0.98 0.19
CA SER A 129 -20.36 -0.62 -0.26
C SER A 129 -20.57 -0.76 -1.76
N ALA A 130 -19.53 -1.05 -2.53
CA ALA A 130 -19.64 -1.13 -3.98
C ALA A 130 -20.29 -2.44 -4.43
N ALA A 131 -21.20 -2.35 -5.40
CA ALA A 131 -21.89 -3.53 -5.94
C ALA A 131 -20.97 -4.37 -6.86
N ASP A 132 -20.07 -3.72 -7.58
CA ASP A 132 -19.11 -4.35 -8.48
C ASP A 132 -17.77 -3.61 -8.54
N CYS A 133 -16.79 -4.16 -9.28
CA CYS A 133 -15.46 -3.56 -9.38
C CYS A 133 -15.44 -2.22 -10.12
N ARG A 134 -16.43 -1.94 -10.99
CA ARG A 134 -16.53 -0.69 -11.73
C ARG A 134 -17.09 0.40 -10.83
N ASP A 135 -18.12 0.09 -10.07
CA ASP A 135 -18.70 0.94 -9.04
C ASP A 135 -17.65 1.31 -8.00
N ALA A 136 -16.89 0.32 -7.48
CA ALA A 136 -15.79 0.57 -6.56
C ALA A 136 -14.77 1.57 -7.12
N HIS A 137 -14.38 1.42 -8.39
CA HIS A 137 -13.45 2.34 -9.05
C HIS A 137 -14.05 3.75 -9.20
N ILE A 138 -15.34 3.88 -9.53
CA ILE A 138 -16.03 5.18 -9.60
C ILE A 138 -16.11 5.83 -8.23
N ARG A 139 -16.48 5.08 -7.18
CA ARG A 139 -16.55 5.58 -5.80
C ARG A 139 -15.18 6.05 -5.30
N LEU A 140 -14.13 5.27 -5.54
CA LEU A 140 -12.75 5.68 -5.22
C LEU A 140 -12.33 6.96 -5.96
N ALA A 141 -12.69 7.11 -7.23
CA ALA A 141 -12.42 8.33 -7.99
C ALA A 141 -13.21 9.54 -7.47
N LYS A 142 -14.46 9.33 -7.01
CA LYS A 142 -15.31 10.37 -6.42
C LYS A 142 -14.78 10.93 -5.10
N LEU A 143 -13.93 10.19 -4.37
CA LEU A 143 -13.33 10.66 -3.11
C LEU A 143 -12.39 11.86 -3.30
N ARG A 144 -11.84 12.08 -4.52
CA ARG A 144 -10.95 13.22 -4.84
C ARG A 144 -9.81 13.43 -3.82
N LEU A 145 -9.10 12.35 -3.53
CA LEU A 145 -8.04 12.34 -2.52
C LEU A 145 -6.87 13.27 -2.87
N LYS A 146 -6.22 13.77 -1.81
CA LYS A 146 -4.87 14.35 -1.77
C LYS A 146 -3.87 13.56 -2.63
N ARG A 147 -2.93 14.21 -3.33
CA ARG A 147 -1.84 13.49 -4.01
C ARG A 147 -1.06 12.57 -3.05
N ASN A 148 -0.84 13.08 -1.83
CA ASN A 148 -0.23 12.40 -0.70
C ASN A 148 -1.14 11.31 -0.06
N GLN A 149 -2.45 11.41 -0.22
CA GLN A 149 -3.44 10.49 0.36
C GLN A 149 -3.73 9.29 -0.55
N GLU A 150 -3.55 9.40 -1.86
CA GLU A 150 -3.85 8.29 -2.78
C GLU A 150 -2.98 7.04 -2.54
N GLY A 151 -1.82 7.16 -1.88
CA GLY A 151 -1.03 6.02 -1.43
C GLY A 151 -1.78 5.11 -0.45
N GLU A 152 -2.82 5.63 0.22
CA GLU A 152 -3.67 4.85 1.11
C GLU A 152 -4.63 3.92 0.34
N ILE A 153 -4.94 4.20 -0.93
CA ILE A 153 -5.86 3.34 -1.71
C ILE A 153 -5.29 1.92 -1.84
N PRO A 154 -4.07 1.71 -2.37
CA PRO A 154 -3.51 0.36 -2.44
C PRO A 154 -3.33 -0.30 -1.07
N ARG A 155 -2.96 0.47 -0.03
CA ARG A 155 -2.80 -0.04 1.34
C ARG A 155 -4.10 -0.63 1.88
N VAL A 156 -5.22 0.07 1.71
CA VAL A 156 -6.55 -0.43 2.12
C VAL A 156 -6.97 -1.62 1.26
N VAL A 157 -6.80 -1.56 -0.08
CA VAL A 157 -7.13 -2.69 -0.97
C VAL A 157 -6.37 -3.95 -0.58
N LEU A 158 -5.07 -3.84 -0.30
CA LEU A 158 -4.24 -4.96 0.15
C LEU A 158 -4.69 -5.46 1.51
N HIS A 159 -4.96 -4.57 2.46
CA HIS A 159 -5.46 -4.95 3.78
C HIS A 159 -6.74 -5.78 3.68
N CYS A 160 -7.73 -5.32 2.90
CA CYS A 160 -8.96 -6.06 2.67
C CYS A 160 -8.69 -7.43 2.04
N ALA A 161 -7.87 -7.48 0.98
CA ALA A 161 -7.50 -8.74 0.33
C ALA A 161 -6.76 -9.73 1.26
N MET A 162 -6.01 -9.23 2.25
CA MET A 162 -5.30 -10.05 3.22
C MET A 162 -6.21 -10.67 4.28
N GLU A 163 -7.29 -10.00 4.65
CA GLU A 163 -8.18 -10.47 5.73
C GLU A 163 -9.22 -11.48 5.24
N GLU A 164 -9.50 -11.53 3.92
CA GLU A 164 -10.37 -12.54 3.33
C GLU A 164 -9.94 -13.98 3.63
N GLU A 165 -10.90 -14.88 3.82
CA GLU A 165 -10.64 -16.31 4.05
C GLU A 165 -10.00 -17.00 2.84
N ALA A 166 -10.39 -16.60 1.63
CA ALA A 166 -9.83 -17.08 0.39
C ALA A 166 -9.68 -15.95 -0.62
N HIS A 167 -8.82 -16.16 -1.62
CA HIS A 167 -8.56 -15.15 -2.65
C HIS A 167 -9.84 -14.75 -3.36
N ASN A 168 -10.27 -13.51 -3.12
CA ASN A 168 -11.41 -12.91 -3.79
C ASN A 168 -10.96 -12.13 -5.06
N PRO A 169 -11.39 -12.53 -6.26
CA PRO A 169 -11.03 -11.83 -7.51
C PRO A 169 -11.46 -10.37 -7.56
N TYR A 170 -12.45 -9.95 -6.77
CA TYR A 170 -12.96 -8.58 -6.70
C TYR A 170 -11.83 -7.54 -6.49
N TYR A 171 -10.98 -7.72 -5.48
CA TYR A 171 -9.86 -6.81 -5.20
C TYR A 171 -8.81 -6.80 -6.32
N THR A 172 -8.61 -7.93 -6.99
CA THR A 172 -7.72 -8.04 -8.15
C THR A 172 -8.25 -7.21 -9.33
N LEU A 173 -9.57 -7.24 -9.57
CA LEU A 173 -10.20 -6.46 -10.63
C LEU A 173 -10.09 -4.95 -10.35
N ILE A 174 -10.31 -4.54 -9.10
CA ILE A 174 -10.12 -3.14 -8.67
C ILE A 174 -8.66 -2.72 -8.88
N ALA A 175 -7.71 -3.51 -8.37
CA ALA A 175 -6.29 -3.23 -8.49
C ALA A 175 -5.86 -3.15 -9.97
N ARG A 176 -6.38 -4.03 -10.83
CA ARG A 176 -6.11 -3.99 -12.28
C ARG A 176 -6.60 -2.70 -12.91
N LYS A 177 -7.80 -2.25 -12.55
CA LYS A 177 -8.39 -1.01 -13.08
C LYS A 177 -7.61 0.22 -12.62
N LEU A 178 -7.24 0.28 -11.34
CA LEU A 178 -6.42 1.35 -10.77
C LEU A 178 -5.01 1.38 -11.36
N CYS A 179 -4.40 0.21 -11.60
CA CYS A 179 -3.11 0.08 -12.27
C CYS A 179 -3.12 0.59 -13.73
N GLY A 180 -4.23 1.09 -14.28
CA GLY A 180 -4.22 1.84 -15.53
C GLY A 180 -3.33 3.09 -15.46
N GLU A 181 -3.19 3.69 -14.27
CA GLU A 181 -2.37 4.87 -14.03
C GLU A 181 -0.98 4.50 -13.50
N ARG A 182 0.09 5.05 -14.09
CA ARG A 182 1.48 4.78 -13.68
C ARG A 182 1.71 5.01 -12.19
N ARG A 183 1.10 6.06 -11.65
CA ARG A 183 1.22 6.43 -10.24
C ARG A 183 0.59 5.38 -9.31
N MET A 184 -0.59 4.87 -9.66
CA MET A 184 -1.23 3.78 -8.92
C MET A 184 -0.40 2.50 -8.99
N LYS A 185 0.19 2.17 -10.15
CA LYS A 185 1.13 1.04 -10.26
C LYS A 185 2.26 1.15 -9.22
N MET A 186 2.89 2.32 -9.13
CA MET A 186 3.96 2.56 -8.16
C MET A 186 3.45 2.45 -6.72
N ALA A 187 2.27 2.99 -6.40
CA ALA A 187 1.69 2.91 -5.07
C ALA A 187 1.36 1.46 -4.66
N PHE A 188 0.87 0.62 -5.59
CA PHE A 188 0.71 -0.82 -5.37
C PHE A 188 2.04 -1.54 -5.14
N MET A 189 3.10 -1.16 -5.86
CA MET A 189 4.44 -1.70 -5.66
C MET A 189 4.98 -1.38 -4.26
N PHE A 190 4.92 -0.11 -3.85
CA PHE A 190 5.35 0.30 -2.51
C PHE A 190 4.55 -0.42 -1.42
N SER A 191 3.23 -0.52 -1.58
CA SER A 191 2.40 -1.24 -0.61
C SER A 191 2.73 -2.73 -0.53
N LEU A 192 3.12 -3.36 -1.64
CA LEU A 192 3.62 -4.73 -1.63
C LEU A 192 4.98 -4.85 -0.92
N TRP A 193 5.88 -3.89 -1.12
CA TRP A 193 7.19 -3.89 -0.47
C TRP A 193 7.08 -3.66 1.04
N ASP A 194 6.12 -2.84 1.49
CA ASP A 194 5.78 -2.71 2.91
C ASP A 194 5.34 -4.07 3.50
N VAL A 195 4.64 -4.91 2.72
CA VAL A 195 4.29 -6.28 3.13
C VAL A 195 5.52 -7.20 3.18
N PHE A 196 6.48 -7.05 2.27
CA PHE A 196 7.74 -7.80 2.33
C PHE A 196 8.55 -7.46 3.59
N LYS A 197 8.62 -6.18 3.97
CA LYS A 197 9.25 -5.74 5.23
C LYS A 197 8.58 -6.41 6.44
N ARG A 198 7.24 -6.48 6.46
CA ARG A 198 6.46 -7.20 7.50
C ARG A 198 6.66 -8.73 7.49
N MET A 199 7.20 -9.30 6.41
CA MET A 199 7.61 -10.70 6.35
C MET A 199 9.08 -10.93 6.74
N GLY A 200 9.80 -9.88 7.12
CA GLY A 200 11.19 -9.92 7.59
C GLY A 200 12.24 -9.65 6.51
N GLU A 201 11.84 -9.17 5.33
CA GLU A 201 12.80 -8.77 4.29
C GLU A 201 13.42 -7.41 4.62
N LYS A 202 14.74 -7.31 4.47
CA LYS A 202 15.48 -6.04 4.50
C LYS A 202 15.74 -5.66 3.05
N GLY A 203 15.24 -4.52 2.59
CA GLY A 203 15.41 -4.10 1.21
C GLY A 203 16.80 -3.52 0.95
N ASP A 204 17.33 -3.67 -0.26
CA ASP A 204 18.54 -2.96 -0.74
C ASP A 204 18.39 -1.42 -0.75
N LEU A 205 17.18 -0.89 -0.50
CA LEU A 205 16.86 0.54 -0.54
C LEU A 205 16.89 1.20 0.86
N ASP A 206 17.24 0.45 1.91
CA ASP A 206 17.05 0.87 3.30
C ASP A 206 18.25 1.65 3.89
N GLU A 207 19.22 2.12 3.10
CA GLU A 207 20.35 2.92 3.62
C GLU A 207 20.09 4.43 3.75
N GLU A 208 19.07 5.01 3.10
CA GLU A 208 18.89 6.49 3.09
C GLU A 208 17.55 7.04 3.61
N ASP A 209 16.49 6.25 3.82
CA ASP A 209 15.16 6.76 4.18
C ASP A 209 14.65 6.33 5.58
N LEU A 210 15.51 6.44 6.60
CA LEU A 210 15.08 6.34 8.01
C LEU A 210 14.52 7.70 8.52
N ASP A 211 13.59 8.28 7.79
CA ASP A 211 12.80 9.44 8.25
C ASP A 211 11.40 9.00 8.68
N ALA A 212 11.26 8.85 10.01
CA ALA A 212 10.13 9.32 10.83
C ALA A 212 8.70 9.29 10.24
N ASP A 213 8.15 8.11 9.93
CA ASP A 213 6.69 7.85 10.07
C ASP A 213 6.38 6.37 10.32
N ALA A 214 7.23 5.68 11.09
CA ALA A 214 6.84 4.46 11.77
C ALA A 214 5.95 4.83 12.97
N GLY A 215 4.82 5.48 12.69
CA GLY A 215 3.76 5.69 13.66
C GLY A 215 3.18 4.34 14.07
N ASP A 216 3.53 3.93 15.29
CA ASP A 216 2.77 2.99 16.11
C ASP A 216 2.40 1.66 15.43
N VAL A 217 3.41 0.80 15.24
CA VAL A 217 3.17 -0.64 15.10
C VAL A 217 3.75 -1.30 16.34
N ASP A 218 3.02 -1.15 17.45
CA ASP A 218 3.24 -1.90 18.68
C ASP A 218 3.36 -3.40 18.37
N ASP A 219 4.48 -3.95 18.85
CA ASP A 219 4.99 -5.28 18.60
C ASP A 219 4.29 -6.28 19.52
N GLY A 220 3.35 -7.02 18.95
CA GLY A 220 2.71 -8.14 19.60
C GLY A 220 1.82 -8.87 18.60
N ASP A 221 2.38 -9.81 17.84
CA ASP A 221 1.70 -10.66 16.83
C ASP A 221 1.49 -10.03 15.42
N SER A 222 2.44 -9.24 14.94
CA SER A 222 2.39 -8.54 13.63
C SER A 222 2.77 -9.40 12.41
N SER A 223 2.86 -10.73 12.58
CA SER A 223 3.31 -11.63 11.53
C SER A 223 2.25 -11.84 10.45
N VAL A 224 2.61 -11.63 9.17
CA VAL A 224 1.67 -11.82 8.04
C VAL A 224 1.11 -13.26 8.05
N LYS A 225 -0.21 -13.39 8.19
CA LYS A 225 -0.92 -14.69 8.24
C LYS A 225 -0.72 -15.46 6.93
N SER A 226 -0.70 -16.81 6.98
CA SER A 226 -0.55 -17.65 5.77
C SER A 226 -1.66 -17.41 4.74
N LYS A 227 -2.91 -17.19 5.16
CA LYS A 227 -4.03 -16.85 4.25
C LYS A 227 -3.75 -15.56 3.47
N ALA A 228 -3.22 -14.55 4.15
CA ALA A 228 -2.87 -13.27 3.54
C ALA A 228 -1.78 -13.42 2.47
N ILE A 229 -0.77 -14.27 2.71
CA ILE A 229 0.27 -14.59 1.74
C ILE A 229 -0.34 -15.19 0.46
N VAL A 230 -1.22 -16.19 0.62
CA VAL A 230 -1.88 -16.85 -0.51
C VAL A 230 -2.74 -15.87 -1.31
N ASN A 231 -3.54 -15.06 -0.62
CA ASN A 231 -4.45 -14.10 -1.26
C ASN A 231 -3.69 -13.04 -2.05
N LEU A 232 -2.64 -12.46 -1.46
CA LEU A 232 -1.82 -11.46 -2.13
C LEU A 232 -0.99 -12.06 -3.27
N ALA A 233 -0.40 -13.24 -3.09
CA ALA A 233 0.38 -13.90 -4.15
C ALA A 233 -0.50 -14.18 -5.37
N LYS A 234 -1.74 -14.64 -5.16
CA LYS A 234 -2.72 -14.85 -6.23
C LYS A 234 -3.14 -13.53 -6.90
N MET A 235 -3.38 -12.49 -6.11
CA MET A 235 -3.74 -11.15 -6.63
C MET A 235 -2.62 -10.59 -7.50
N PHE A 236 -1.39 -10.47 -6.98
CA PHE A 236 -0.25 -9.93 -7.72
C PHE A 236 0.16 -10.83 -8.89
N GLY A 237 0.08 -12.16 -8.74
CA GLY A 237 0.31 -13.09 -9.85
C GLY A 237 -0.68 -12.90 -11.00
N THR A 238 -1.95 -12.65 -10.68
CA THR A 238 -2.97 -12.34 -11.69
C THR A 238 -2.72 -10.98 -12.36
N LEU A 239 -2.34 -9.96 -11.58
CA LEU A 239 -1.99 -8.63 -12.12
C LEU A 239 -0.79 -8.69 -13.07
N VAL A 240 0.20 -9.53 -12.77
CA VAL A 240 1.37 -9.76 -13.64
C VAL A 240 0.97 -10.54 -14.90
N ALA A 241 0.17 -11.60 -14.77
CA ALA A 241 -0.32 -12.38 -15.91
C ALA A 241 -1.18 -11.54 -16.88
N ASP A 242 -1.96 -10.60 -16.36
CA ASP A 242 -2.74 -9.67 -17.17
C ASP A 242 -1.91 -8.51 -17.74
N GLY A 243 -0.64 -8.37 -17.33
CA GLY A 243 0.26 -7.33 -17.77
C GLY A 243 -0.01 -5.95 -17.17
N ALA A 244 -0.80 -5.87 -16.09
CA ALA A 244 -1.00 -4.63 -15.33
C ALA A 244 0.29 -4.24 -14.58
N LEU A 245 0.96 -5.24 -14.02
CA LEU A 245 2.28 -5.15 -13.39
C LEU A 245 3.28 -6.07 -14.11
N THR A 246 4.57 -5.90 -13.83
CA THR A 246 5.64 -6.76 -14.34
C THR A 246 6.31 -7.52 -13.19
N LEU A 247 7.13 -8.52 -13.49
CA LEU A 247 7.92 -9.22 -12.45
C LEU A 247 8.95 -8.30 -11.75
N GLY A 248 9.16 -7.08 -12.24
CA GLY A 248 9.95 -6.03 -11.59
C GLY A 248 9.44 -5.64 -10.19
N ILE A 249 8.21 -6.01 -9.82
CA ILE A 249 7.71 -5.85 -8.45
C ILE A 249 8.53 -6.64 -7.41
N LEU A 250 9.31 -7.63 -7.83
CA LEU A 250 10.16 -8.46 -6.96
C LEU A 250 11.61 -7.95 -6.86
N LYS A 251 11.93 -6.80 -7.49
CA LYS A 251 13.33 -6.33 -7.64
C LYS A 251 14.03 -6.01 -6.32
N VAL A 252 13.27 -5.74 -5.26
CA VAL A 252 13.77 -5.37 -3.93
C VAL A 252 14.17 -6.59 -3.09
N LEU A 253 13.92 -7.80 -3.59
CA LEU A 253 14.16 -9.04 -2.85
C LEU A 253 15.50 -9.65 -3.22
N ASP A 254 16.20 -10.17 -2.21
CA ASP A 254 17.34 -11.06 -2.40
C ASP A 254 16.89 -12.52 -2.42
N PHE A 255 16.91 -13.12 -3.61
CA PHE A 255 16.49 -14.50 -3.84
C PHE A 255 17.43 -15.54 -3.22
N ALA A 256 18.64 -15.16 -2.81
CA ALA A 256 19.56 -16.05 -2.11
C ALA A 256 19.14 -16.27 -0.64
N TYR A 257 18.54 -15.25 -0.01
CA TYR A 257 18.27 -15.20 1.43
C TYR A 257 16.82 -14.85 1.79
N LEU A 258 15.87 -15.22 0.92
CA LEU A 258 14.44 -15.00 1.17
C LEU A 258 13.97 -15.60 2.50
N GLN A 259 13.19 -14.82 3.24
CA GLN A 259 12.48 -15.32 4.40
C GLN A 259 11.46 -16.40 3.99
N PRO A 260 11.14 -17.37 4.88
CA PRO A 260 10.26 -18.48 4.53
C PRO A 260 8.90 -18.04 3.97
N LYS A 261 8.30 -16.99 4.56
CA LYS A 261 7.01 -16.43 4.13
C LYS A 261 7.09 -15.78 2.75
N THR A 262 8.15 -14.99 2.50
CA THR A 262 8.39 -14.35 1.20
C THR A 262 8.71 -15.38 0.12
N ARG A 263 9.47 -16.43 0.45
CA ARG A 263 9.72 -17.55 -0.46
C ARG A 263 8.41 -18.18 -0.92
N THR A 264 7.50 -18.48 0.00
CA THR A 264 6.17 -19.01 -0.31
C THR A 264 5.35 -18.03 -1.16
N PHE A 265 5.41 -16.73 -0.84
CA PHE A 265 4.75 -15.70 -1.64
C PHE A 265 5.23 -15.72 -3.11
N VAL A 266 6.56 -15.68 -3.32
CA VAL A 266 7.15 -15.63 -4.67
C VAL A 266 6.85 -16.91 -5.45
N GLU A 267 6.92 -18.06 -4.79
CA GLU A 267 6.56 -19.35 -5.41
C GLU A 267 5.09 -19.37 -5.86
N LEU A 268 4.16 -19.00 -4.97
CA LEU A 268 2.73 -18.92 -5.29
C LEU A 268 2.43 -17.90 -6.38
N LEU A 269 3.12 -16.76 -6.39
CA LEU A 269 2.96 -15.72 -7.41
C LEU A 269 3.36 -16.26 -8.78
N LEU A 270 4.53 -16.90 -8.90
CA LEU A 270 5.02 -17.45 -10.17
C LEU A 270 4.15 -18.62 -10.66
N VAL A 271 3.71 -19.49 -9.75
CA VAL A 271 2.72 -20.53 -10.05
C VAL A 271 1.41 -19.91 -10.57
N THR A 272 0.91 -18.88 -9.90
CA THR A 272 -0.31 -18.18 -10.33
C THR A 272 -0.14 -17.57 -11.72
N VAL A 273 1.00 -16.95 -12.04
CA VAL A 273 1.29 -16.42 -13.38
C VAL A 273 1.21 -17.53 -14.44
N MET A 274 1.84 -18.68 -14.19
CA MET A 274 1.82 -19.81 -15.11
C MET A 274 0.40 -20.38 -15.29
N LEU A 275 -0.40 -20.48 -14.23
CA LEU A 275 -1.76 -21.00 -14.33
C LEU A 275 -2.70 -19.99 -15.03
N GLN A 276 -2.61 -18.71 -14.66
CA GLN A 276 -3.55 -17.69 -15.13
C GLN A 276 -3.39 -17.38 -16.63
N THR A 277 -2.16 -17.41 -17.15
CA THR A 277 -1.90 -17.29 -18.59
C THR A 277 -2.62 -18.39 -19.39
N GLN A 278 -2.63 -19.62 -18.89
CA GLN A 278 -3.31 -20.75 -19.54
C GLN A 278 -4.83 -20.70 -19.40
N GLN A 279 -5.34 -20.26 -18.23
CA GLN A 279 -6.79 -20.10 -18.03
C GLN A 279 -7.39 -19.02 -18.94
N LYS A 280 -6.65 -17.93 -19.20
CA LYS A 280 -7.08 -16.87 -20.10
C LYS A 280 -7.28 -17.38 -21.54
N ARG A 281 -6.35 -18.18 -22.06
CA ARG A 281 -6.51 -18.83 -23.37
C ARG A 281 -7.73 -19.76 -23.38
N ALA A 282 -7.89 -20.61 -22.37
CA ALA A 282 -9.04 -21.52 -22.30
C ALA A 282 -10.38 -20.76 -22.36
N ARG A 283 -10.50 -19.62 -21.67
CA ARG A 283 -11.69 -18.76 -21.72
C ARG A 283 -11.90 -18.12 -23.10
N LEU A 284 -10.82 -17.65 -23.74
CA LEU A 284 -10.89 -17.05 -25.08
C LEU A 284 -11.25 -18.08 -26.16
N LEU A 285 -10.67 -19.27 -26.09
CA LEU A 285 -10.99 -20.39 -26.98
C LEU A 285 -12.45 -20.81 -26.81
N HIS A 286 -12.92 -21.05 -25.58
CA HIS A 286 -14.32 -21.40 -25.34
C HIS A 286 -15.31 -20.30 -25.73
N LYS A 287 -14.92 -19.01 -25.64
CA LYS A 287 -15.74 -17.91 -26.17
C LYS A 287 -15.82 -17.98 -27.70
N LYS A 288 -14.68 -18.19 -28.38
CA LYS A 288 -14.59 -18.30 -29.84
C LYS A 288 -15.29 -19.54 -30.40
N GLU A 289 -15.23 -20.67 -29.70
CA GLU A 289 -15.94 -21.92 -30.01
C GLU A 289 -17.46 -21.78 -29.82
N ARG A 290 -17.90 -21.00 -28.82
CA ARG A 290 -19.32 -20.67 -28.65
C ARG A 290 -19.84 -19.71 -29.72
N GLU A 291 -18.97 -18.86 -30.26
CA GLU A 291 -19.29 -17.93 -31.35
C GLU A 291 -19.21 -18.60 -32.73
N MET A 292 -18.44 -19.69 -32.89
CA MET A 292 -18.37 -20.49 -34.11
C MET A 292 -18.92 -21.90 -33.86
N SER A 293 -20.24 -22.07 -33.99
CA SER A 293 -20.82 -23.40 -34.09
C SER A 293 -20.37 -24.06 -35.40
N GLU A 294 -19.44 -25.00 -35.33
CA GLU A 294 -19.56 -26.36 -35.88
C GLU A 294 -18.19 -27.06 -35.91
N SER A 295 -18.17 -28.27 -35.37
CA SER A 295 -17.26 -29.36 -35.71
C SER A 295 -15.75 -29.11 -35.59
N LYS A 296 -15.18 -29.59 -34.48
CA LYS A 296 -14.11 -30.61 -34.51
C LYS A 296 -13.82 -31.12 -33.10
N LYS A 297 -14.22 -32.36 -32.84
CA LYS A 297 -13.57 -33.21 -31.82
C LYS A 297 -12.21 -33.59 -32.38
N GLY A 298 -11.13 -33.21 -31.71
CA GLY A 298 -9.80 -33.62 -32.08
C GLY A 298 -8.80 -33.41 -30.95
N GLY A 299 -8.22 -34.51 -30.47
CA GLY A 299 -6.87 -34.59 -29.89
C GLY A 299 -6.70 -34.03 -28.47
N ASP A 300 -6.49 -34.93 -27.52
CA ASP A 300 -6.11 -34.64 -26.13
C ASP A 300 -4.61 -34.28 -26.00
N ASP A 301 -4.07 -33.53 -26.98
CA ASP A 301 -2.77 -32.89 -26.88
C ASP A 301 -3.01 -31.50 -26.27
N VAL A 302 -2.72 -31.37 -24.98
CA VAL A 302 -2.87 -30.10 -24.26
C VAL A 302 -1.79 -29.14 -24.75
N GLU A 303 -2.04 -28.48 -25.87
CA GLU A 303 -1.23 -27.39 -26.37
C GLU A 303 -1.34 -26.24 -25.37
N PHE A 304 -0.22 -25.87 -24.74
CA PHE A 304 -0.15 -24.74 -23.82
C PHE A 304 0.24 -23.46 -24.58
N ASP A 305 -0.25 -22.31 -24.14
CA ASP A 305 0.03 -21.00 -24.76
C ASP A 305 1.43 -20.52 -24.39
N GLU A 306 2.42 -20.95 -25.19
CA GLU A 306 3.82 -20.56 -25.00
C GLU A 306 4.00 -19.05 -25.15
N GLN A 307 3.37 -18.44 -26.16
CA GLN A 307 3.53 -17.03 -26.47
C GLN A 307 3.01 -16.14 -25.34
N ALA A 308 1.81 -16.41 -24.83
CA ALA A 308 1.25 -15.61 -23.74
C ALA A 308 2.11 -15.68 -22.46
N LEU A 309 2.70 -16.83 -22.16
CA LEU A 309 3.60 -16.97 -21.02
C LEU A 309 4.94 -16.29 -21.28
N ALA A 310 5.53 -16.50 -22.46
CA ALA A 310 6.79 -15.87 -22.86
C ALA A 310 6.68 -14.33 -22.82
N ASP A 311 5.57 -13.75 -23.29
CA ASP A 311 5.32 -12.31 -23.26
C ASP A 311 5.39 -11.72 -21.84
N VAL A 312 4.92 -12.45 -20.83
CA VAL A 312 5.01 -12.02 -19.42
C VAL A 312 6.47 -11.98 -18.97
N PHE A 313 7.24 -13.02 -19.25
CA PHE A 313 8.65 -13.09 -18.86
C PHE A 313 9.55 -12.18 -19.69
N MET A 314 9.24 -11.91 -20.96
CA MET A 314 9.96 -10.97 -21.81
C MET A 314 9.94 -9.53 -21.27
N ARG A 315 8.89 -9.14 -20.53
CA ARG A 315 8.81 -7.83 -19.86
C ARG A 315 9.86 -7.61 -18.77
N THR A 316 10.55 -8.67 -18.33
CA THR A 316 11.69 -8.53 -17.41
C THR A 316 12.85 -7.75 -18.01
N ARG A 317 12.87 -7.50 -19.32
CA ARG A 317 13.78 -6.53 -19.97
C ARG A 317 13.70 -5.12 -19.39
N GLU A 318 12.58 -4.75 -18.78
CA GLU A 318 12.40 -3.46 -18.10
C GLU A 318 13.11 -3.42 -16.73
N THR A 319 13.50 -4.58 -16.20
CA THR A 319 14.19 -4.71 -14.91
C THR A 319 15.21 -5.86 -14.96
N PRO A 320 16.26 -5.76 -15.82
CA PRO A 320 17.19 -6.86 -16.10
C PRO A 320 17.87 -7.47 -14.86
N GLN A 321 18.09 -6.68 -13.82
CA GLN A 321 18.76 -7.11 -12.60
C GLN A 321 18.05 -8.26 -11.86
N ILE A 322 16.76 -8.49 -12.13
CA ILE A 322 16.01 -9.59 -11.50
C ILE A 322 16.19 -10.92 -12.24
N VAL A 323 16.64 -10.89 -13.50
CA VAL A 323 16.62 -12.04 -14.41
C VAL A 323 17.45 -13.23 -13.87
N PRO A 324 18.71 -13.06 -13.43
CA PRO A 324 19.49 -14.17 -12.87
C PRO A 324 18.84 -14.80 -11.64
N ARG A 325 18.25 -13.94 -10.79
CA ARG A 325 17.56 -14.34 -9.55
C ARG A 325 16.31 -15.18 -9.85
N LEU A 326 15.50 -14.74 -10.83
CA LEU A 326 14.34 -15.50 -11.31
C LEU A 326 14.74 -16.84 -11.93
N ILE A 327 15.80 -16.87 -12.76
CA ILE A 327 16.30 -18.12 -13.37
C ILE A 327 16.65 -19.14 -12.28
N TYR A 328 17.39 -18.71 -11.25
CA TYR A 328 17.75 -19.57 -10.13
C TYR A 328 16.50 -20.09 -9.41
N PHE A 329 15.59 -19.19 -9.04
CA PHE A 329 14.42 -19.52 -8.23
C PHE A 329 13.44 -20.43 -8.96
N ILE A 330 13.15 -20.16 -10.23
CA ILE A 330 12.27 -21.00 -11.03
C ILE A 330 12.84 -22.41 -11.15
N ARG A 331 14.15 -22.54 -11.40
CA ARG A 331 14.81 -23.84 -11.53
C ARG A 331 14.84 -24.64 -10.23
N LYS A 332 15.11 -23.97 -9.10
CA LYS A 332 15.34 -24.64 -7.81
C LYS A 332 14.07 -24.83 -6.99
N VAL A 333 13.11 -23.93 -7.12
CA VAL A 333 11.89 -23.88 -6.31
C VAL A 333 10.68 -24.22 -7.18
N VAL A 334 10.29 -23.33 -8.10
CA VAL A 334 9.01 -23.44 -8.85
C VAL A 334 8.90 -24.73 -9.66
N ALA A 335 9.96 -25.13 -10.38
CA ALA A 335 9.96 -26.35 -11.18
C ALA A 335 9.76 -27.64 -10.35
N LYS A 336 10.01 -27.56 -9.04
CA LYS A 336 9.90 -28.66 -8.09
C LYS A 336 8.74 -28.48 -7.11
N THR A 337 7.87 -27.50 -7.34
CA THR A 337 6.76 -27.19 -6.43
C THR A 337 5.81 -28.37 -6.26
N ASP A 338 5.34 -28.54 -5.02
CA ASP A 338 4.30 -29.48 -4.60
C ASP A 338 3.03 -28.76 -4.11
N ILE A 339 3.02 -27.42 -4.14
CA ILE A 339 1.90 -26.56 -3.72
C ILE A 339 0.63 -26.81 -4.55
N VAL A 340 0.80 -27.31 -5.77
CA VAL A 340 -0.26 -27.47 -6.74
C VAL A 340 -0.91 -28.86 -6.63
N PRO A 341 -2.21 -28.95 -6.28
CA PRO A 341 -2.85 -30.23 -5.98
C PRO A 341 -3.21 -31.03 -7.25
N SER A 342 -3.50 -30.35 -8.37
CA SER A 342 -3.97 -31.03 -9.59
C SER A 342 -2.81 -31.52 -10.46
N LYS A 343 -2.90 -32.77 -10.95
CA LYS A 343 -1.95 -33.33 -11.93
C LYS A 343 -1.84 -32.47 -13.18
N ARG A 344 -2.94 -31.83 -13.61
CA ARG A 344 -2.95 -30.93 -14.78
C ARG A 344 -2.19 -29.64 -14.48
N GLU A 345 -2.45 -29.02 -13.34
CA GLU A 345 -1.77 -27.79 -12.94
C GLU A 345 -0.27 -28.04 -12.71
N LYS A 346 0.11 -29.21 -12.15
CA LYS A 346 1.51 -29.62 -12.04
C LYS A 346 2.20 -29.73 -13.41
N LYS A 347 1.52 -30.28 -14.42
CA LYS A 347 2.02 -30.29 -15.80
C LYS A 347 2.21 -28.86 -16.35
N ILE A 348 1.24 -27.96 -16.11
CA ILE A 348 1.33 -26.55 -16.53
C ILE A 348 2.54 -25.88 -15.89
N VAL A 349 2.77 -26.06 -14.59
CA VAL A 349 3.92 -25.44 -13.90
C VAL A 349 5.25 -26.02 -14.39
N GLN A 350 5.34 -27.33 -14.61
CA GLN A 350 6.57 -27.95 -15.13
C GLN A 350 6.90 -27.48 -16.55
N TRP A 351 5.90 -27.43 -17.44
CA TRP A 351 6.05 -26.89 -18.78
C TRP A 351 6.37 -25.39 -18.75
N GLY A 352 5.60 -24.61 -17.97
CA GLY A 352 5.75 -23.17 -17.86
C GLY A 352 7.08 -22.76 -17.26
N SER A 353 7.65 -23.57 -16.36
CA SER A 353 9.01 -23.38 -15.84
C SER A 353 10.06 -23.49 -16.95
N LYS A 354 9.89 -24.40 -17.92
CA LYS A 354 10.83 -24.52 -19.07
C LYS A 354 10.75 -23.27 -19.95
N VAL A 355 9.55 -22.89 -20.36
CA VAL A 355 9.29 -21.68 -21.17
C VAL A 355 9.83 -20.43 -20.50
N ALA A 356 9.54 -20.26 -19.20
CA ALA A 356 10.02 -19.12 -18.42
C ALA A 356 11.56 -19.09 -18.37
N LEU A 357 12.21 -20.23 -18.12
CA LEU A 357 13.67 -20.32 -18.08
C LEU A 357 14.31 -20.00 -19.43
N ASP A 358 13.73 -20.48 -20.54
CA ASP A 358 14.28 -20.24 -21.87
C ASP A 358 14.09 -18.78 -22.28
N THR A 359 12.92 -18.20 -22.00
CA THR A 359 12.64 -16.78 -22.20
C THR A 359 13.59 -15.89 -21.39
N LEU A 360 13.80 -16.18 -20.11
CA LEU A 360 14.69 -15.41 -19.24
C LEU A 360 16.16 -15.51 -19.68
N LYS A 361 16.61 -16.66 -20.22
CA LYS A 361 17.96 -16.79 -20.81
C LYS A 361 18.11 -15.91 -22.06
N VAL A 362 17.07 -15.78 -22.87
CA VAL A 362 17.07 -14.88 -24.03
C VAL A 362 17.23 -13.43 -23.56
N VAL A 363 16.46 -13.02 -22.54
CA VAL A 363 16.58 -11.67 -21.95
C VAL A 363 17.98 -11.45 -21.37
N SER A 364 18.53 -12.41 -20.64
CA SER A 364 19.89 -12.33 -20.07
C SER A 364 20.95 -12.09 -21.15
N ARG A 365 20.93 -12.88 -22.23
CA ARG A 365 21.89 -12.75 -23.34
C ARG A 365 21.77 -11.41 -24.07
N ALA A 366 20.55 -10.88 -24.19
CA ALA A 366 20.34 -9.58 -24.82
C ALA A 366 20.96 -8.44 -24.01
N VAL A 367 20.93 -8.55 -22.67
CA VAL A 367 21.55 -7.58 -21.76
C VAL A 367 23.07 -7.68 -21.80
N ASP A 368 23.63 -8.89 -21.90
CA ASP A 368 25.09 -9.08 -22.01
C ASP A 368 25.68 -8.55 -23.33
N ASN A 369 24.85 -8.42 -24.37
CA ASN A 369 25.24 -7.96 -25.71
C ASN A 369 24.96 -6.46 -25.96
N SER A 370 24.34 -5.76 -25.00
CA SER A 370 24.00 -4.31 -25.09
C SER A 370 24.97 -3.50 -24.25
#